data_AF-A0A7I8VUY5-F1
#
_entry.id   AF-A0A7I8VUY5-F1
#
_cell.length_a   1.000
_cell.length_b   1.000
_cell.length_c   1.000
_cell.angle_alpha   90.00
_cell.angle_beta   90.00
_cell.angle_gamma   90.00
#
_symmetry.space_group_name_H-M   'P 1'
#
loop_
_entity.id
_entity.type
_entity.pdbx_description
1 polymer ?
#
loop_
_entity_poly.entity_id
_entity_poly.type
_entity_poly.pdbx_seq_one_letter_code
_entity_poly.pdbx_strand_id
1 'polypeptide(L)'
;MDKTVSAEKRGSLHDLLATVVEVHKKDINDYTWGHLNEANLPKIGWKSSHVEWHGSKTPRSRPLKSRQTITPIQPRKPKTTDEMKDSVMAFSVGTNGALSLKKDKETLASNSATKGKVLVEELPSRLIHHCIPSVDGIAFTKKEQYDQLRSFEENVLKKSQLLEKKILSGVATVEPHEHNLQLELKELNEIGAGAGTNLIKLQTYANTFHDLAEDANIFGHLFRTIKEEYDSYLQWLLETHTTRIPILQQQMRNLEERETSRPSRLKEEEDRVKNLEDKAEKILEENENLRAELRKEELLLCQLENTEPVKATTKFIPKTSSEQVESLRVSIWEKIDDIENIRKDLNSNYVPISVCTYLEQCLKDTEVNIQKLSGERDYFVRNVTELEMELQNAISMADTTEKDAKRVWRKIRAVKALMSASGTMIVEDMTEEEEDECKWNWYIS
;
A
#
# COMPACT_ATOMS: atom_id res chain seq x y z
N MET A 1 24.34 49.85 -7.34
CA MET A 1 24.43 50.29 -5.93
C MET A 1 23.00 50.62 -5.54
N ASP A 2 22.26 49.87 -4.72
CA ASP A 2 22.63 48.91 -3.69
C ASP A 2 21.59 47.78 -3.61
N LYS A 3 22.08 46.55 -3.46
CA LYS A 3 21.30 45.40 -3.01
C LYS A 3 21.42 45.34 -1.50
N THR A 4 20.38 45.70 -0.77
CA THR A 4 20.28 45.37 0.66
C THR A 4 19.79 43.93 0.77
N VAL A 5 20.76 43.02 0.90
CA VAL A 5 20.57 41.64 1.34
C VAL A 5 19.97 41.68 2.75
N SER A 6 18.72 41.21 2.90
CA SER A 6 18.12 40.98 4.20
C SER A 6 18.95 39.94 4.94
N ALA A 7 19.58 40.38 6.03
CA ALA A 7 20.31 39.54 6.95
C ALA A 7 19.34 38.53 7.58
N GLU A 8 19.43 37.29 7.13
CA GLU A 8 18.73 36.13 7.66
C GLU A 8 19.24 35.89 9.10
N LYS A 9 18.45 36.33 10.09
CA LYS A 9 18.66 35.94 11.49
C LYS A 9 18.49 34.43 11.56
N ARG A 10 19.60 33.70 11.57
CA ARG A 10 19.63 32.28 11.94
C ARG A 10 19.18 32.17 13.39
N GLY A 11 17.87 32.03 13.59
CA GLY A 11 17.30 31.62 14.86
C GLY A 11 17.95 30.32 15.30
N SER A 12 17.99 30.09 16.61
CA SER A 12 18.44 28.80 17.15
C SER A 12 17.70 27.66 16.45
N LEU A 13 18.33 26.51 16.24
CA LEU A 13 17.64 25.30 15.74
C LEU A 13 16.34 25.04 16.52
N HIS A 14 16.35 25.39 17.81
CA HIS A 14 15.18 25.34 18.68
C HIS A 14 14.03 26.26 18.23
N ASP A 15 14.32 27.47 17.76
CA ASP A 15 13.31 28.41 17.28
C ASP A 15 12.70 27.95 15.95
N LEU A 16 13.52 27.31 15.10
CA LEU A 16 13.07 26.75 13.83
C LEU A 16 12.20 25.51 14.06
N LEU A 17 12.60 24.63 14.98
CA LEU A 17 11.78 23.47 15.40
C LEU A 17 10.49 23.90 16.09
N ALA A 18 10.52 24.93 16.94
CA ALA A 18 9.32 25.48 17.56
C ALA A 18 8.36 26.04 16.51
N THR A 19 8.88 26.74 15.50
CA THR A 19 8.07 27.27 14.39
C THR A 19 7.43 26.15 13.56
N VAL A 20 8.17 25.08 13.25
CA VAL A 20 7.62 23.92 12.52
C VAL A 20 6.52 23.23 13.32
N VAL A 21 6.71 23.05 14.63
CA VAL A 21 5.69 22.47 15.51
C VAL A 21 4.43 23.33 15.58
N GLU A 22 4.59 24.66 15.64
CA GLU A 22 3.46 25.60 15.68
C GLU A 22 2.65 25.55 14.36
N VAL A 23 3.35 25.49 13.21
CA VAL A 23 2.73 25.38 11.89
C VAL A 23 2.01 24.04 11.74
N HIS A 24 2.62 22.92 12.14
CA HIS A 24 1.96 21.61 12.09
C HIS A 24 0.73 21.53 13.01
N LYS A 25 0.80 22.11 14.21
CA LYS A 25 -0.39 22.19 15.10
C LYS A 25 -1.51 22.99 14.47
N LYS A 26 -1.17 24.07 13.75
CA LYS A 26 -2.15 24.88 13.04
C LYS A 26 -2.77 24.10 11.87
N ASP A 27 -1.96 23.42 11.07
CA ASP A 27 -2.46 22.58 9.96
C ASP A 27 -3.36 21.44 10.47
N ILE A 28 -2.97 20.78 11.57
CA ILE A 28 -3.80 19.76 12.22
C ILE A 28 -5.11 20.37 12.71
N ASN A 29 -5.08 21.55 13.34
CA ASN A 29 -6.29 22.23 13.78
C ASN A 29 -7.18 22.63 12.58
N ASP A 30 -6.61 23.17 11.51
CA ASP A 30 -7.36 23.57 10.32
C ASP A 30 -7.97 22.34 9.61
N TYR A 31 -7.28 21.20 9.61
CA TYR A 31 -7.76 19.94 9.07
C TYR A 31 -8.85 19.29 9.96
N THR A 32 -8.69 19.34 11.28
CA THR A 32 -9.62 18.72 12.25
C THR A 32 -10.82 19.60 12.62
N TRP A 33 -10.77 20.91 12.35
CA TRP A 33 -11.93 21.82 12.47
C TRP A 33 -12.89 21.75 11.28
N GLY A 34 -12.52 21.02 10.22
CA GLY A 34 -13.41 20.66 9.14
C GLY A 34 -14.56 19.75 9.57
N HIS A 35 -15.47 19.51 8.61
CA HIS A 35 -16.74 18.76 8.60
C HIS A 35 -16.76 17.35 9.25
N LEU A 36 -15.68 16.94 9.92
CA LEU A 36 -15.52 15.69 10.68
C LEU A 36 -15.61 15.88 12.20
N ASN A 37 -15.70 17.12 12.70
CA ASN A 37 -15.84 17.37 14.14
C ASN A 37 -17.31 17.23 14.60
N GLU A 38 -17.60 16.23 15.44
CA GLU A 38 -18.95 15.94 15.97
C GLU A 38 -19.62 17.14 16.65
N ALA A 39 -18.83 18.09 17.16
CA ALA A 39 -19.32 19.30 17.80
C ALA A 39 -20.02 20.28 16.84
N ASN A 40 -19.67 20.25 15.54
CA ASN A 40 -20.18 21.13 14.48
C ASN A 40 -21.20 20.46 13.57
N LEU A 41 -21.51 19.17 13.78
CA LEU A 41 -22.63 18.53 13.12
C LEU A 41 -23.94 19.14 13.63
N PRO A 42 -24.94 19.41 12.77
CA PRO A 42 -26.24 19.87 13.21
C PRO A 42 -26.85 18.83 14.15
N LYS A 43 -26.90 19.16 15.44
CA LYS A 43 -27.55 18.35 16.46
C LYS A 43 -29.05 18.37 16.18
N ILE A 44 -29.52 17.44 15.36
CA ILE A 44 -30.94 17.20 15.17
C ILE A 44 -31.50 16.82 16.55
N GLY A 45 -32.36 17.68 17.09
CA GLY A 45 -32.97 17.47 18.39
C GLY A 45 -33.80 16.19 18.38
N TRP A 46 -33.23 15.09 18.89
CA TRP A 46 -33.95 13.85 19.14
C TRP A 46 -35.00 14.08 20.22
N LYS A 47 -36.17 14.57 19.82
CA LYS A 47 -37.40 14.20 20.52
C LYS A 47 -37.64 12.75 20.16
N SER A 48 -37.48 11.89 21.16
CA SER A 48 -37.71 10.45 21.11
C SER A 48 -39.07 10.14 20.48
N SER A 49 -39.07 9.93 19.16
CA SER A 49 -40.15 9.28 18.41
C SER A 49 -39.65 7.88 18.04
N HIS A 50 -39.16 7.13 19.03
CA HIS A 50 -39.05 5.70 18.89
C HIS A 50 -40.47 5.13 18.91
N VAL A 51 -41.08 4.99 17.73
CA VAL A 51 -42.18 4.05 17.55
C VAL A 51 -41.56 2.67 17.70
N GLU A 52 -41.89 1.98 18.79
CA GLU A 52 -41.48 0.59 19.02
C GLU A 52 -41.86 -0.26 17.79
N TRP A 53 -40.84 -0.85 17.16
CA TRP A 53 -41.03 -1.80 16.07
C TRP A 53 -41.91 -2.96 16.55
N HIS A 54 -43.06 -3.13 15.92
CA HIS A 54 -44.09 -4.11 16.29
C HIS A 54 -43.63 -5.58 16.15
N GLY A 55 -42.46 -5.82 15.55
CA GLY A 55 -41.83 -7.15 15.47
C GLY A 55 -41.03 -7.57 16.70
N SER A 56 -40.78 -6.68 17.67
CA SER A 56 -39.94 -6.98 18.84
C SER A 56 -40.64 -7.80 19.94
N LYS A 57 -41.97 -8.02 19.83
CA LYS A 57 -42.79 -8.68 20.86
C LYS A 57 -43.18 -10.13 20.53
N THR A 58 -42.68 -10.72 19.44
CA THR A 58 -42.88 -12.16 19.21
C THR A 58 -41.84 -12.97 20.00
N PRO A 59 -42.26 -13.94 20.83
CA PRO A 59 -41.31 -14.81 21.50
C PRO A 59 -40.52 -15.59 20.46
N ARG A 60 -39.18 -15.53 20.55
CA ARG A 60 -38.23 -16.31 19.73
C ARG A 60 -38.79 -17.72 19.50
N SER A 61 -39.15 -18.01 18.25
CA SER A 61 -39.40 -19.36 17.79
C SER A 61 -38.17 -20.20 18.12
N ARG A 62 -38.40 -21.32 18.83
CA ARG A 62 -37.37 -22.27 19.25
C ARG A 62 -36.45 -22.62 18.07
N PRO A 63 -35.13 -22.76 18.30
CA PRO A 63 -34.24 -23.24 17.25
C PRO A 63 -34.69 -24.64 16.81
N LEU A 64 -34.87 -24.81 15.51
CA LEU A 64 -35.06 -26.10 14.87
C LEU A 64 -33.83 -26.96 15.21
N LYS A 65 -34.05 -28.00 16.01
CA LYS A 65 -33.08 -29.07 16.22
C LYS A 65 -32.88 -29.80 14.90
N SER A 66 -31.90 -29.39 14.10
CA SER A 66 -31.33 -30.28 13.09
C SER A 66 -30.61 -31.39 13.83
N ARG A 67 -31.20 -32.58 13.81
CA ARG A 67 -30.64 -33.82 14.33
C ARG A 67 -29.44 -34.21 13.47
N GLN A 68 -28.25 -33.70 13.81
CA GLN A 68 -26.99 -34.34 13.46
C GLN A 68 -26.55 -35.14 14.68
N THR A 69 -26.60 -36.46 14.53
CA THR A 69 -26.14 -37.42 15.53
C THR A 69 -24.63 -37.35 15.62
N ILE A 70 -24.11 -36.48 16.50
CA ILE A 70 -22.72 -36.55 16.94
C ILE A 70 -22.67 -37.65 17.99
N THR A 71 -22.04 -38.78 17.65
CA THR A 71 -21.68 -39.81 18.61
C THR A 71 -20.70 -39.22 19.64
N PRO A 72 -20.87 -39.49 20.95
CA PRO A 72 -19.94 -39.01 21.96
C PRO A 72 -18.57 -39.65 21.71
N ILE A 73 -17.55 -38.82 21.50
CA ILE A 73 -16.16 -39.23 21.48
C ILE A 73 -15.84 -39.78 22.88
N GLN A 74 -15.62 -41.09 22.94
CA GLN A 74 -15.12 -41.72 24.15
C GLN A 74 -13.68 -41.27 24.41
N PRO A 75 -13.28 -41.05 25.67
CA PRO A 75 -11.89 -40.78 26.01
C PRO A 75 -11.03 -41.96 25.54
N ARG A 76 -10.07 -41.70 24.64
CA ARG A 76 -9.07 -42.69 24.23
C ARG A 76 -8.29 -43.13 25.47
N LYS A 77 -8.22 -44.44 25.69
CA LYS A 77 -7.36 -45.05 26.71
C LYS A 77 -5.90 -44.65 26.43
N PRO A 78 -5.08 -44.42 27.48
CA PRO A 78 -3.66 -44.14 27.30
C PRO A 78 -3.00 -45.30 26.56
N LYS A 79 -2.30 -44.98 25.47
CA LYS A 79 -1.52 -45.94 24.70
C LYS A 79 -0.33 -46.41 25.54
N THR A 80 -0.06 -47.70 25.50
CA THR A 80 1.04 -48.36 26.21
C THR A 80 2.40 -47.91 25.66
N THR A 81 3.42 -47.94 26.52
CA THR A 81 4.78 -47.44 26.28
C THR A 81 5.51 -48.09 25.09
N ASP A 82 4.99 -49.18 24.54
CA ASP A 82 5.55 -49.86 23.37
C ASP A 82 5.09 -49.22 22.04
N GLU A 83 3.90 -48.60 21.97
CA GLU A 83 3.45 -47.88 20.76
C GLU A 83 4.20 -46.54 20.56
N MET A 84 4.69 -45.94 21.66
CA MET A 84 5.53 -44.75 21.59
C MET A 84 6.92 -45.06 21.04
N LYS A 85 7.48 -46.25 21.34
CA LYS A 85 8.79 -46.67 20.82
C LYS A 85 8.75 -46.95 19.33
N ASP A 86 7.68 -47.58 18.83
CA ASP A 86 7.50 -47.82 17.40
C ASP A 86 7.28 -46.53 16.61
N SER A 87 6.60 -45.54 17.20
CA SER A 87 6.42 -44.22 16.56
C SER A 87 7.74 -43.42 16.50
N VAL A 88 8.60 -43.53 17.52
CA VAL A 88 9.94 -42.93 17.53
C VAL A 88 10.89 -43.63 16.55
N MET A 89 10.80 -44.95 16.41
CA MET A 89 11.54 -45.71 15.40
C MET A 89 11.08 -45.36 13.97
N ALA A 90 9.77 -45.20 13.74
CA ALA A 90 9.24 -44.78 12.44
C ALA A 90 9.67 -43.34 12.07
N PHE A 91 9.78 -42.45 13.05
CA PHE A 91 10.26 -41.08 12.84
C PHE A 91 11.77 -41.02 12.58
N SER A 92 12.54 -41.89 13.23
CA SER A 92 14.01 -41.93 13.11
C SER A 92 14.51 -42.53 11.79
N VAL A 93 13.67 -43.33 11.10
CA VAL A 93 14.04 -44.04 9.87
C VAL A 93 13.49 -43.36 8.61
N GLY A 94 12.59 -42.39 8.73
CA GLY A 94 11.86 -41.79 7.61
C GLY A 94 12.40 -40.47 7.01
N THR A 95 13.39 -39.82 7.61
CA THR A 95 13.80 -38.44 7.23
C THR A 95 15.18 -38.32 6.58
N ASN A 96 15.76 -39.41 6.07
CA ASN A 96 16.96 -39.34 5.23
C ASN A 96 16.66 -39.77 3.78
N GLY A 97 16.06 -38.86 3.01
CA GLY A 97 16.09 -38.92 1.56
C GLY A 97 17.47 -38.55 1.02
N ALA A 98 18.10 -39.51 0.34
CA ALA A 98 18.93 -39.32 -0.85
C ALA A 98 20.20 -38.43 -0.76
N LEU A 99 21.32 -39.04 -0.34
CA LEU A 99 22.59 -38.84 -1.03
C LEU A 99 23.11 -40.21 -1.50
N SER A 100 23.10 -40.39 -2.82
CA SER A 100 23.56 -41.58 -3.51
C SER A 100 25.10 -41.58 -3.53
N LEU A 101 25.73 -42.44 -2.73
CA LEU A 101 27.13 -42.80 -2.89
C LEU A 101 27.21 -44.31 -3.15
N LYS A 102 27.51 -44.64 -4.41
CA LYS A 102 27.87 -45.96 -4.88
C LYS A 102 28.97 -46.55 -3.98
N LYS A 103 28.71 -47.70 -3.37
CA LYS A 103 29.74 -48.59 -2.84
C LYS A 103 29.74 -49.85 -3.69
N ASP A 104 30.77 -49.99 -4.51
CA ASP A 104 31.18 -51.30 -4.99
C ASP A 104 31.89 -52.04 -3.85
N LYS A 105 31.48 -53.30 -3.66
CA LYS A 105 32.09 -54.27 -2.76
C LYS A 105 33.00 -55.17 -3.59
N GLU A 106 34.20 -55.46 -3.11
CA GLU A 106 34.87 -56.79 -3.13
C GLU A 106 36.28 -56.63 -2.53
N THR A 107 36.52 -57.15 -1.31
CA THR A 107 37.03 -58.50 -0.92
C THR A 107 38.56 -58.61 -0.87
N LEU A 108 39.00 -59.45 0.08
CA LEU A 108 40.33 -60.06 0.26
C LEU A 108 41.41 -59.30 1.04
N ALA A 109 41.43 -59.62 2.34
CA ALA A 109 42.49 -60.35 3.04
C ALA A 109 43.95 -59.83 3.02
N SER A 110 44.46 -59.78 4.27
CA SER A 110 45.78 -60.23 4.73
C SER A 110 46.89 -59.19 4.96
N ASN A 111 47.36 -59.25 6.21
CA ASN A 111 48.73 -59.15 6.68
C ASN A 111 49.42 -57.79 6.88
N SER A 112 49.96 -57.73 8.10
CA SER A 112 51.27 -57.21 8.51
C SER A 112 51.26 -55.93 9.33
N ALA A 113 51.69 -56.12 10.57
CA ALA A 113 52.18 -55.10 11.46
C ALA A 113 53.42 -54.42 10.84
N THR A 114 53.46 -53.10 10.87
CA THR A 114 54.72 -52.34 10.90
C THR A 114 54.50 -50.98 11.54
N LYS A 115 55.38 -50.68 12.48
CA LYS A 115 55.57 -49.38 13.11
C LYS A 115 55.89 -48.33 12.05
N GLY A 116 55.25 -47.17 12.12
CA GLY A 116 55.56 -46.03 11.28
C GLY A 116 55.04 -44.71 11.87
N LYS A 117 55.97 -43.84 12.24
CA LYS A 117 55.77 -42.43 12.62
C LYS A 117 55.11 -41.64 11.48
N VAL A 118 54.11 -40.81 11.79
CA VAL A 118 53.69 -39.61 11.04
C VAL A 118 53.17 -38.64 12.12
N LEU A 119 53.94 -37.62 12.52
CA LEU A 119 53.96 -36.25 11.97
C LEU A 119 52.55 -35.68 11.77
N VAL A 120 51.94 -35.22 12.86
CA VAL A 120 50.78 -34.32 12.79
C VAL A 120 51.32 -32.91 12.58
N GLU A 121 51.11 -32.42 11.37
CA GLU A 121 51.24 -31.03 10.98
C GLU A 121 50.01 -30.29 11.53
N GLU A 122 50.19 -29.58 12.64
CA GLU A 122 49.15 -28.75 13.25
C GLU A 122 48.93 -27.48 12.40
N LEU A 123 47.73 -27.37 11.81
CA LEU A 123 47.17 -26.10 11.36
C LEU A 123 47.08 -25.13 12.57
N PRO A 124 47.48 -23.85 12.41
CA PRO A 124 47.65 -22.93 13.52
C PRO A 124 46.31 -22.61 14.18
N SER A 125 46.27 -22.90 15.48
CA SER A 125 45.18 -22.61 16.39
C SER A 125 44.78 -21.14 16.36
N ARG A 126 43.45 -20.94 16.27
CA ARG A 126 42.63 -19.92 16.93
C ARG A 126 43.41 -18.71 17.46
N LEU A 127 43.14 -17.54 16.89
CA LEU A 127 43.52 -16.24 17.44
C LEU A 127 43.05 -16.14 18.91
N ILE A 128 43.93 -16.51 19.83
CA ILE A 128 43.81 -16.18 21.25
C ILE A 128 44.22 -14.71 21.31
N HIS A 129 43.24 -13.83 21.44
CA HIS A 129 43.49 -12.44 21.81
C HIS A 129 44.18 -12.45 23.18
N HIS A 130 45.51 -12.31 23.18
CA HIS A 130 46.28 -12.10 24.39
C HIS A 130 46.00 -10.66 24.83
N CYS A 131 45.12 -10.50 25.82
CA CYS A 131 45.13 -9.28 26.62
C CYS A 131 46.51 -9.20 27.28
N ILE A 132 47.28 -8.18 26.93
CA ILE A 132 48.53 -7.85 27.62
C ILE A 132 48.18 -7.63 29.09
N PRO A 133 48.74 -8.41 30.03
CA PRO A 133 48.61 -8.11 31.45
C PRO A 133 49.30 -6.77 31.69
N SER A 134 48.58 -5.81 32.26
CA SER A 134 49.16 -4.57 32.77
C SER A 134 50.28 -4.96 33.73
N VAL A 135 51.54 -4.74 33.31
CA VAL A 135 52.71 -4.93 34.16
C VAL A 135 52.52 -4.08 35.42
N ASP A 136 52.78 -4.72 36.56
CA ASP A 136 52.60 -4.18 37.90
C ASP A 136 53.26 -2.80 38.07
N GLY A 137 52.54 -1.86 38.71
CA GLY A 137 53.18 -0.82 39.52
C GLY A 137 53.13 0.65 39.08
N ILE A 138 52.37 1.05 38.05
CA ILE A 138 52.07 2.47 37.81
C ILE A 138 50.57 2.61 37.57
N ALA A 139 49.87 3.23 38.52
CA ALA A 139 48.47 3.59 38.37
C ALA A 139 48.35 4.68 37.29
N PHE A 140 48.26 4.27 36.02
CA PHE A 140 47.84 5.18 34.96
C PHE A 140 46.44 5.67 35.29
N THR A 141 46.29 6.98 35.41
CA THR A 141 44.98 7.60 35.59
C THR A 141 44.12 7.33 34.35
N LYS A 142 42.79 7.30 34.49
CA LYS A 142 41.89 7.15 33.32
C LYS A 142 42.16 8.18 32.23
N LYS A 143 42.70 9.34 32.61
CA LYS A 143 43.16 10.39 31.72
C LYS A 143 44.37 9.95 30.89
N GLU A 144 45.40 9.39 31.52
CA GLU A 144 46.59 8.88 30.81
C GLU A 144 46.27 7.68 29.91
N GLN A 145 45.36 6.79 30.32
CA GLN A 145 44.89 5.70 29.46
C GLN A 145 44.18 6.23 28.21
N TYR A 146 43.35 7.28 28.37
CA TYR A 146 42.68 7.93 27.26
C TYR A 146 43.67 8.67 26.34
N ASP A 147 44.67 9.35 26.91
CA ASP A 147 45.70 10.04 26.14
C ASP A 147 46.57 9.03 25.36
N GLN A 148 46.85 7.86 25.93
CA GLN A 148 47.58 6.79 25.27
C GLN A 148 46.75 6.16 24.14
N LEU A 149 45.44 5.92 24.36
CA LEU A 149 44.52 5.46 23.31
C LEU A 149 44.41 6.49 22.17
N ARG A 150 44.30 7.78 22.51
CA ARG A 150 44.24 8.87 21.52
C ARG A 150 45.53 8.95 20.70
N SER A 151 46.69 8.84 21.36
CA SER A 151 47.99 8.82 20.67
C SER A 151 48.14 7.58 19.78
N PHE A 152 47.53 6.45 20.15
CA PHE A 152 47.51 5.24 19.31
C PHE A 152 46.55 5.41 18.12
N GLU A 153 45.36 5.99 18.33
CA GLU A 153 44.43 6.33 17.25
C GLU A 153 45.03 7.32 16.23
N GLU A 154 45.83 8.28 16.69
CA GLU A 154 46.49 9.27 15.83
C GLU A 154 47.75 8.72 15.15
N ASN A 155 48.61 7.97 15.86
CA ASN A 155 49.91 7.55 15.33
C ASN A 155 49.87 6.19 14.62
N VAL A 156 49.09 5.24 15.13
CA VAL A 156 49.05 3.86 14.59
C VAL A 156 47.88 3.69 13.63
N LEU A 157 46.69 4.11 14.04
CA LEU A 157 45.50 4.04 13.17
C LEU A 157 45.44 5.21 12.19
N LYS A 158 46.16 6.32 12.44
CA LYS A 158 46.16 7.52 11.59
C LYS A 158 44.74 7.95 11.22
N LYS A 159 43.80 7.83 12.17
CA LYS A 159 42.36 7.99 11.94
C LYS A 159 42.02 9.38 11.40
N SER A 160 42.72 10.40 11.89
CA SER A 160 42.68 11.77 11.36
C SER A 160 43.12 11.83 9.90
N GLN A 161 44.24 11.20 9.54
CA GLN A 161 44.73 11.16 8.15
C GLN A 161 43.84 10.32 7.23
N LEU A 162 43.15 9.29 7.72
CA LEU A 162 42.19 8.50 6.94
C LEU A 162 40.91 9.29 6.63
N LEU A 163 40.46 10.13 7.57
CA LEU A 163 39.34 11.06 7.37
C LEU A 163 39.76 12.26 6.49
N GLU A 164 40.97 12.80 6.72
CA GLU A 164 41.54 13.95 6.00
C GLU A 164 41.90 13.61 4.55
N LYS A 165 42.28 12.35 4.27
CA LYS A 165 42.50 11.86 2.90
C LYS A 165 41.22 11.44 2.17
N LYS A 166 40.02 11.61 2.74
CA LYS A 166 38.73 11.19 2.15
C LYS A 166 38.66 9.72 1.70
N ILE A 167 39.62 8.86 2.05
CA ILE A 167 39.69 7.45 1.60
C ILE A 167 38.47 6.65 2.10
N LEU A 168 37.94 7.02 3.28
CA LEU A 168 36.73 6.44 3.86
C LEU A 168 35.43 7.17 3.44
N SER A 169 35.54 8.32 2.76
CA SER A 169 34.39 9.16 2.44
C SER A 169 33.66 8.70 1.18
N GLY A 170 34.23 7.79 0.37
CA GLY A 170 33.68 7.37 -0.94
C GLY A 170 33.65 8.49 -2.00
N VAL A 171 33.76 9.75 -1.58
CA VAL A 171 33.66 10.95 -2.42
C VAL A 171 34.72 10.98 -3.52
N ALA A 172 35.94 10.50 -3.25
CA ALA A 172 36.99 10.44 -4.27
C ALA A 172 36.69 9.43 -5.40
N THR A 173 35.88 8.40 -5.12
CA THR A 173 35.41 7.44 -6.12
C THR A 173 34.19 7.98 -6.87
N VAL A 174 33.31 8.73 -6.20
CA VAL A 174 32.06 9.24 -6.79
C VAL A 174 32.27 10.48 -7.67
N GLU A 175 33.15 11.41 -7.28
CA GLU A 175 33.37 12.68 -8.01
C GLU A 175 33.73 12.49 -9.51
N PRO A 176 34.61 11.53 -9.90
CA PRO A 176 34.90 11.26 -11.30
C PRO A 176 33.69 10.78 -12.10
N HIS A 177 32.89 9.86 -11.55
CA HIS A 177 31.70 9.35 -12.24
C HIS A 177 30.61 10.42 -12.33
N GLU A 178 30.45 11.25 -11.30
CA GLU A 178 29.52 12.38 -11.33
C GLU A 178 29.90 13.39 -12.41
N HIS A 179 31.19 13.74 -12.51
CA HIS A 179 31.67 14.65 -13.54
C HIS A 179 31.49 14.05 -14.95
N ASN A 180 31.79 12.75 -15.14
CA ASN A 180 31.60 12.09 -16.42
C ASN A 180 30.12 12.06 -16.83
N LEU A 181 29.23 11.70 -15.91
CA LEU A 181 27.78 11.70 -16.13
C LEU A 181 27.27 13.09 -16.54
N GLN A 182 27.74 14.15 -15.88
CA GLN A 182 27.34 15.52 -16.21
C GLN A 182 27.80 15.95 -17.61
N LEU A 183 28.94 15.45 -18.09
CA LEU A 183 29.40 15.70 -19.46
C LEU A 183 28.54 14.96 -20.48
N GLU A 184 28.32 13.66 -20.28
CA GLU A 184 27.51 12.83 -21.18
C GLU A 184 26.07 13.34 -21.27
N LEU A 185 25.47 13.80 -20.16
CA LEU A 185 24.12 14.37 -20.17
C LEU A 185 24.04 15.73 -20.86
N LYS A 186 25.10 16.55 -20.80
CA LYS A 186 25.15 17.83 -21.54
C LYS A 186 25.24 17.57 -23.04
N GLU A 187 26.12 16.65 -23.46
CA GLU A 187 26.25 16.25 -24.85
C GLU A 187 24.93 15.67 -25.41
N LEU A 188 24.25 14.81 -24.64
CA LEU A 188 22.94 14.25 -25.04
C LEU A 188 21.82 15.29 -25.11
N ASN A 189 21.87 16.34 -24.29
CA ASN A 189 20.90 17.44 -24.36
C ASN A 189 21.17 18.37 -25.55
N GLU A 190 22.42 18.51 -25.98
CA GLU A 190 22.80 19.28 -27.17
C GLU A 190 22.39 18.58 -28.48
N ILE A 191 22.35 17.25 -28.49
CA ILE A 191 22.09 16.42 -29.70
C ILE A 191 20.59 16.30 -30.05
N GLY A 192 19.67 16.71 -29.17
CA GLY A 192 18.31 17.12 -29.59
C GLY A 192 17.12 16.30 -29.07
N ALA A 193 16.00 17.00 -28.90
CA ALA A 193 14.74 16.59 -28.26
C ALA A 193 13.91 15.57 -29.08
N GLY A 194 14.44 14.36 -29.28
CA GLY A 194 13.70 13.22 -29.83
C GLY A 194 13.28 12.22 -28.74
N ALA A 195 12.19 11.46 -28.96
CA ALA A 195 11.70 10.43 -28.03
C ALA A 195 12.74 9.34 -27.68
N GLY A 196 13.82 9.21 -28.45
CA GLY A 196 14.95 8.31 -28.17
C GLY A 196 15.96 8.82 -27.13
N THR A 197 15.96 10.11 -26.78
CA THR A 197 16.92 10.66 -25.81
C THR A 197 16.72 10.14 -24.40
N ASN A 198 15.48 9.80 -24.02
CA ASN A 198 15.19 9.32 -22.67
C ASN A 198 15.74 7.92 -22.44
N LEU A 199 15.68 7.05 -23.47
CA LEU A 199 16.28 5.72 -23.41
C LEU A 199 17.80 5.79 -23.33
N ILE A 200 18.41 6.67 -24.14
CA ILE A 200 19.87 6.87 -24.13
C ILE A 200 20.32 7.47 -22.78
N LYS A 201 19.58 8.44 -22.23
CA LYS A 201 19.83 8.98 -20.88
C LYS A 201 19.76 7.89 -19.81
N LEU A 202 18.75 7.02 -19.88
CA LEU A 202 18.62 5.91 -18.95
C LEU A 202 19.80 4.94 -19.05
N GLN A 203 20.27 4.67 -20.26
CA GLN A 203 21.44 3.84 -20.50
C GLN A 203 22.73 4.49 -19.95
N THR A 204 22.90 5.79 -20.10
CA THR A 204 23.98 6.57 -19.48
C THR A 204 23.96 6.46 -17.94
N TYR A 205 22.78 6.58 -17.32
CA TYR A 205 22.64 6.36 -15.87
C TYR A 205 22.97 4.92 -15.46
N ALA A 206 22.53 3.93 -16.23
CA ALA A 206 22.81 2.52 -15.95
C ALA A 206 24.30 2.19 -16.06
N ASN A 207 24.98 2.73 -17.07
CA ASN A 207 26.42 2.53 -17.28
C ASN A 207 27.24 3.18 -16.17
N THR A 208 26.96 4.45 -15.85
CA THR A 208 27.67 5.16 -14.77
C THR A 208 27.46 4.52 -13.41
N PHE A 209 26.27 3.96 -13.15
CA PHE A 209 26.02 3.19 -11.94
C PHE A 209 26.78 1.86 -11.91
N HIS A 210 26.91 1.19 -13.06
CA HIS A 210 27.69 -0.04 -13.19
C HIS A 210 29.17 0.22 -12.93
N ASP A 211 29.74 1.24 -13.56
CA ASP A 211 31.15 1.65 -13.37
C ASP A 211 31.41 2.02 -11.89
N LEU A 212 30.50 2.77 -11.27
CA LEU A 212 30.59 3.09 -9.84
C LEU A 212 30.55 1.85 -8.95
N ALA A 213 29.74 0.84 -9.31
CA ALA A 213 29.65 -0.41 -8.57
C ALA A 213 30.92 -1.28 -8.70
N GLU A 214 31.64 -1.16 -9.81
CA GLU A 214 32.93 -1.83 -10.02
C GLU A 214 34.08 -1.12 -9.28
N ASP A 215 34.11 0.21 -9.30
CA ASP A 215 35.17 1.01 -8.68
C ASP A 215 35.01 1.15 -7.15
N ALA A 216 33.82 0.84 -6.60
CA ALA A 216 33.55 0.89 -5.17
C ALA A 216 34.05 -0.35 -4.40
N ASN A 217 35.26 -0.28 -3.86
CA ASN A 217 35.88 -1.39 -3.10
C ASN A 217 35.10 -1.90 -1.87
N ILE A 218 34.34 -1.03 -1.19
CA ILE A 218 33.63 -1.40 0.06
C ILE A 218 32.14 -1.66 -0.20
N PHE A 219 31.53 -0.85 -1.06
CA PHE A 219 30.09 -0.84 -1.31
C PHE A 219 29.68 -1.46 -2.65
N GLY A 220 30.62 -1.95 -3.47
CA GLY A 220 30.33 -2.50 -4.79
C GLY A 220 29.31 -3.64 -4.78
N HIS A 221 29.39 -4.54 -3.79
CA HIS A 221 28.39 -5.60 -3.61
C HIS A 221 26.99 -5.04 -3.33
N LEU A 222 26.89 -4.01 -2.48
CA LEU A 222 25.63 -3.37 -2.12
C LEU A 222 25.03 -2.64 -3.33
N PHE A 223 25.85 -1.91 -4.09
CA PHE A 223 25.39 -1.26 -5.32
C PHE A 223 24.91 -2.29 -6.34
N ARG A 224 25.60 -3.42 -6.48
CA ARG A 224 25.17 -4.50 -7.36
C ARG A 224 23.83 -5.09 -6.94
N THR A 225 23.65 -5.41 -5.65
CA THR A 225 22.37 -5.90 -5.14
C THR A 225 21.26 -4.89 -5.38
N ILE A 226 21.49 -3.60 -5.10
CA ILE A 226 20.52 -2.54 -5.38
C ILE A 226 20.14 -2.54 -6.87
N LYS A 227 21.13 -2.60 -7.76
CA LYS A 227 20.88 -2.65 -9.22
C LYS A 227 20.07 -3.87 -9.62
N GLU A 228 20.42 -5.05 -9.13
CA GLU A 228 19.75 -6.31 -9.43
C GLU A 228 18.27 -6.28 -8.99
N GLU A 229 17.97 -5.72 -7.82
CA GLU A 229 16.59 -5.54 -7.34
C GLU A 229 15.81 -4.54 -8.21
N TYR A 230 16.43 -3.41 -8.58
CA TYR A 230 15.79 -2.43 -9.49
C TYR A 230 15.56 -2.99 -10.90
N ASP A 231 16.52 -3.75 -11.44
CA ASP A 231 16.39 -4.41 -12.74
C ASP A 231 15.29 -5.48 -12.69
N SER A 232 15.20 -6.24 -11.60
CA SER A 232 14.15 -7.23 -11.36
C SER A 232 12.76 -6.58 -11.26
N TYR A 233 12.66 -5.45 -10.55
CA TYR A 233 11.43 -4.67 -10.47
C TYR A 233 11.02 -4.12 -11.84
N LEU A 234 11.98 -3.58 -12.62
CA LEU A 234 11.71 -3.06 -13.95
C LEU A 234 11.27 -4.19 -14.90
N GLN A 235 11.90 -5.37 -14.80
CA GLN A 235 11.48 -6.56 -15.53
C GLN A 235 10.05 -6.97 -15.17
N TRP A 236 9.71 -7.04 -13.88
CA TRP A 236 8.34 -7.35 -13.43
C TRP A 236 7.32 -6.33 -13.93
N LEU A 237 7.67 -5.03 -13.91
CA LEU A 237 6.81 -3.96 -14.42
C LEU A 237 6.58 -4.13 -15.92
N LEU A 238 7.65 -4.41 -16.68
CA LEU A 238 7.55 -4.68 -18.11
C LEU A 238 6.73 -5.94 -18.40
N GLU A 239 6.89 -7.02 -17.64
CA GLU A 239 6.10 -8.25 -17.78
C GLU A 239 4.62 -8.01 -17.48
N THR A 240 4.31 -7.26 -16.42
CA THR A 240 2.95 -6.91 -16.01
C THR A 240 2.28 -6.02 -17.06
N HIS A 241 2.97 -5.01 -17.59
CA HIS A 241 2.43 -4.17 -18.65
C HIS A 241 2.30 -4.93 -19.99
N THR A 242 3.28 -5.75 -20.34
CA THR A 242 3.29 -6.53 -21.58
C THR A 242 2.20 -7.61 -21.59
N THR A 243 1.84 -8.16 -20.42
CA THR A 243 0.73 -9.12 -20.28
C THR A 243 -0.64 -8.42 -20.21
N ARG A 244 -0.73 -7.25 -19.56
CA ARG A 244 -2.00 -6.53 -19.38
C ARG A 244 -2.47 -5.79 -20.63
N ILE A 245 -1.56 -5.22 -21.43
CA ILE A 245 -1.90 -4.52 -22.68
C ILE A 245 -2.68 -5.41 -23.67
N PRO A 246 -2.24 -6.63 -24.02
CA PRO A 246 -2.97 -7.49 -24.94
C PRO A 246 -4.31 -7.97 -24.36
N ILE A 247 -4.40 -8.17 -23.04
CA ILE A 247 -5.67 -8.51 -22.36
C ILE A 247 -6.66 -7.34 -22.43
N LEU A 248 -6.22 -6.10 -22.17
CA LEU A 248 -7.05 -4.91 -22.31
C LEU A 248 -7.46 -4.68 -23.75
N GLN A 249 -6.55 -4.85 -24.71
CA GLN A 249 -6.87 -4.77 -26.13
C GLN A 249 -7.85 -5.87 -26.56
N GLN A 250 -7.72 -7.08 -26.01
CA GLN A 250 -8.67 -8.18 -26.25
C GLN A 250 -10.02 -7.89 -25.60
N GLN A 251 -10.07 -7.28 -24.41
CA GLN A 251 -11.30 -6.82 -23.77
C GLN A 251 -11.96 -5.70 -24.58
N MET A 252 -11.20 -4.73 -25.09
CA MET A 252 -11.72 -3.70 -26.00
C MET A 252 -12.27 -4.31 -27.28
N ARG A 253 -11.54 -5.24 -27.93
CA ARG A 253 -12.07 -5.97 -29.10
C ARG A 253 -13.32 -6.79 -28.76
N ASN A 254 -13.37 -7.44 -27.61
CA ASN A 254 -14.54 -8.19 -27.15
C ASN A 254 -15.72 -7.28 -26.80
N LEU A 255 -15.47 -6.03 -26.39
CA LEU A 255 -16.50 -5.00 -26.15
C LEU A 255 -16.95 -4.32 -27.45
N GLU A 256 -16.08 -4.25 -28.46
CA GLU A 256 -16.43 -3.86 -29.83
C GLU A 256 -17.27 -4.96 -30.52
N GLU A 257 -16.91 -6.24 -30.32
CA GLU A 257 -17.67 -7.39 -30.83
C GLU A 257 -18.99 -7.61 -30.07
N ARG A 258 -19.00 -7.43 -28.73
CA ARG A 258 -20.24 -7.36 -27.96
C ARG A 258 -20.83 -5.97 -28.14
N GLU A 259 -21.63 -5.78 -29.21
CA GLU A 259 -22.43 -4.62 -29.64
C GLU A 259 -23.10 -3.72 -28.55
N THR A 260 -22.38 -3.35 -27.50
CA THR A 260 -22.83 -2.52 -26.37
C THR A 260 -22.68 -1.05 -26.70
N SER A 261 -21.80 -0.73 -27.66
CA SER A 261 -21.91 0.46 -28.50
C SER A 261 -22.24 -0.01 -29.92
N ARG A 262 -23.48 0.16 -30.38
CA ARG A 262 -23.81 0.00 -31.81
C ARG A 262 -23.48 1.32 -32.50
N PRO A 263 -22.32 1.47 -33.17
CA PRO A 263 -22.02 2.69 -33.92
C PRO A 263 -23.08 2.98 -34.98
N SER A 264 -23.74 1.95 -35.53
CA SER A 264 -24.87 2.12 -36.45
C SER A 264 -26.08 2.79 -35.81
N ARG A 265 -26.41 2.46 -34.55
CA ARG A 265 -27.53 3.07 -33.82
C ARG A 265 -27.20 4.50 -33.40
N LEU A 266 -25.94 4.76 -33.03
CA LEU A 266 -25.46 6.13 -32.79
C LEU A 266 -25.61 6.97 -34.06
N LYS A 267 -25.18 6.43 -35.21
CA LYS A 267 -25.29 7.10 -36.51
C LYS A 267 -26.73 7.34 -36.95
N GLU A 268 -27.63 6.39 -36.70
CA GLU A 268 -29.07 6.56 -36.93
C GLU A 268 -29.65 7.69 -36.06
N GLU A 269 -29.22 7.81 -34.79
CA GLU A 269 -29.65 8.91 -33.91
C GLU A 269 -28.99 10.24 -34.31
N GLU A 270 -27.73 10.26 -34.74
CA GLU A 270 -27.07 11.45 -35.30
C GLU A 270 -27.81 11.96 -36.55
N ASP A 271 -28.15 11.06 -37.49
CA ASP A 271 -28.92 11.40 -38.69
C ASP A 271 -30.34 11.90 -38.33
N ARG A 272 -30.95 11.33 -37.29
CA ARG A 272 -32.26 11.75 -36.78
C ARG A 272 -32.20 13.14 -36.13
N VAL A 273 -31.18 13.43 -35.32
CA VAL A 273 -30.96 14.75 -34.72
C VAL A 273 -30.74 15.78 -35.80
N LYS A 274 -29.87 15.51 -36.78
CA LYS A 274 -29.61 16.41 -37.90
C LYS A 274 -30.87 16.76 -38.70
N ASN A 275 -31.73 15.78 -38.96
CA ASN A 275 -33.00 16.01 -39.65
C ASN A 275 -33.99 16.83 -38.81
N LEU A 276 -33.92 16.75 -37.48
CA LEU A 276 -34.71 17.60 -36.58
C LEU A 276 -34.17 19.03 -36.53
N GLU A 277 -32.85 19.20 -36.54
CA GLU A 277 -32.18 20.50 -36.61
C GLU A 277 -32.55 21.23 -37.92
N ASP A 278 -32.44 20.57 -39.07
CA ASP A 278 -32.82 21.14 -40.38
C ASP A 278 -34.30 21.58 -40.42
N LYS A 279 -35.18 20.82 -39.74
CA LYS A 279 -36.61 21.18 -39.64
C LYS A 279 -36.81 22.38 -38.71
N ALA A 280 -36.09 22.43 -37.59
CA ALA A 280 -36.15 23.55 -36.67
C ALA A 280 -35.66 24.83 -37.35
N GLU A 281 -34.57 24.75 -38.11
CA GLU A 281 -34.02 25.87 -38.87
C GLU A 281 -35.03 26.41 -39.90
N LYS A 282 -35.67 25.53 -40.69
CA LYS A 282 -36.73 25.95 -41.63
C LYS A 282 -37.91 26.64 -40.94
N ILE A 283 -38.38 26.09 -39.82
CA ILE A 283 -39.50 26.68 -39.07
C ILE A 283 -39.11 28.04 -38.46
N LEU A 284 -37.85 28.20 -38.06
CA LEU A 284 -37.33 29.48 -37.57
C LEU A 284 -37.23 30.51 -38.70
N GLU A 285 -36.73 30.11 -39.87
CA GLU A 285 -36.65 30.97 -41.06
C GLU A 285 -38.06 31.42 -41.51
N GLU A 286 -39.03 30.52 -41.55
CA GLU A 286 -40.44 30.86 -41.82
C GLU A 286 -41.01 31.83 -40.78
N ASN A 287 -40.69 31.64 -39.49
CA ASN A 287 -41.11 32.56 -38.43
C ASN A 287 -40.49 33.95 -38.59
N GLU A 288 -39.21 34.03 -38.96
CA GLU A 288 -38.55 35.31 -39.21
C GLU A 288 -39.17 36.04 -40.40
N ASN A 289 -39.50 35.31 -41.47
CA ASN A 289 -40.21 35.84 -42.63
C ASN A 289 -41.61 36.35 -42.26
N LEU A 290 -42.40 35.56 -41.52
CA LEU A 290 -43.72 35.98 -41.05
C LEU A 290 -43.64 37.20 -40.13
N ARG A 291 -42.64 37.28 -39.25
CA ARG A 291 -42.40 38.46 -38.41
C ARG A 291 -41.99 39.69 -39.23
N ALA A 292 -41.29 39.51 -40.34
CA ALA A 292 -40.93 40.60 -41.24
C ALA A 292 -42.14 41.08 -42.05
N GLU A 293 -43.01 40.17 -42.47
CA GLU A 293 -44.26 40.47 -43.16
C GLU A 293 -45.26 41.16 -42.24
N LEU A 294 -45.43 40.67 -41.02
CA LEU A 294 -46.22 41.33 -39.98
C LEU A 294 -45.73 42.77 -39.74
N ARG A 295 -44.42 42.99 -39.63
CA ARG A 295 -43.84 44.33 -39.50
C ARG A 295 -44.14 45.24 -40.70
N LYS A 296 -44.20 44.69 -41.93
CA LYS A 296 -44.59 45.45 -43.13
C LYS A 296 -46.08 45.80 -43.09
N GLU A 297 -46.94 44.85 -42.70
CA GLU A 297 -48.37 45.08 -42.54
C GLU A 297 -48.67 46.10 -41.44
N GLU A 298 -48.01 46.01 -40.28
CA GLU A 298 -48.11 47.00 -39.20
C GLU A 298 -47.68 48.39 -39.67
N LEU A 299 -46.62 48.49 -40.47
CA LEU A 299 -46.17 49.76 -41.03
C LEU A 299 -47.15 50.32 -42.06
N LEU A 300 -47.81 49.47 -42.86
CA LEU A 300 -48.91 49.87 -43.75
C LEU A 300 -50.17 50.28 -42.98
N LEU A 301 -50.47 49.61 -41.86
CA LEU A 301 -51.59 49.96 -40.97
C LEU A 301 -51.35 51.29 -40.27
N CYS A 302 -50.12 51.58 -39.81
CA CYS A 302 -49.76 52.91 -39.29
C CYS A 302 -49.87 54.02 -40.34
N GLN A 303 -49.80 53.69 -41.64
CA GLN A 303 -50.07 54.65 -42.73
C GLN A 303 -51.58 54.83 -43.01
N LEU A 304 -52.41 53.87 -42.60
CA LEU A 304 -53.87 53.89 -42.77
C LEU A 304 -54.66 54.36 -41.55
N GLU A 305 -54.02 54.58 -40.39
CA GLU A 305 -54.66 54.95 -39.11
C GLU A 305 -55.13 56.42 -39.06
N ASN A 306 -55.80 56.88 -40.12
CA ASN A 306 -56.62 58.09 -40.19
C ASN A 306 -58.11 57.79 -40.42
N THR A 307 -58.61 56.63 -39.98
CA THR A 307 -60.06 56.35 -39.94
C THR A 307 -60.46 55.46 -38.77
N GLU A 308 -61.56 55.86 -38.11
CA GLU A 308 -62.08 55.45 -36.80
C GLU A 308 -62.30 53.93 -36.55
N PRO A 309 -62.30 53.49 -35.27
CA PRO A 309 -62.45 52.08 -34.91
C PRO A 309 -63.92 51.63 -34.86
N VAL A 310 -64.23 50.54 -35.58
CA VAL A 310 -65.48 49.79 -35.43
C VAL A 310 -65.29 48.68 -34.39
N LYS A 311 -66.15 48.69 -33.37
CA LYS A 311 -66.22 47.70 -32.29
C LYS A 311 -66.62 46.31 -32.84
N ALA A 312 -65.77 45.31 -32.65
CA ALA A 312 -66.12 43.91 -32.88
C ALA A 312 -66.41 43.19 -31.55
N THR A 313 -67.69 42.90 -31.34
CA THR A 313 -68.20 41.97 -30.34
C THR A 313 -67.97 40.54 -30.83
N THR A 314 -67.19 39.71 -30.13
CA THR A 314 -67.13 38.27 -30.43
C THR A 314 -67.09 37.41 -29.17
N LYS A 315 -68.29 36.98 -28.79
CA LYS A 315 -68.72 35.65 -28.34
C LYS A 315 -67.65 34.67 -27.82
N PHE A 316 -67.96 34.15 -26.63
CA PHE A 316 -67.46 32.92 -25.99
C PHE A 316 -67.42 31.74 -26.98
N ILE A 317 -66.23 31.19 -27.24
CA ILE A 317 -66.01 30.00 -28.08
C ILE A 317 -65.75 28.81 -27.14
N PRO A 318 -66.36 27.62 -27.37
CA PRO A 318 -66.05 26.42 -26.56
C PRO A 318 -64.59 26.02 -26.77
N LYS A 319 -63.92 25.56 -25.69
CA LYS A 319 -62.49 25.18 -25.67
C LYS A 319 -62.05 24.51 -26.97
N THR A 320 -61.23 25.19 -27.75
CA THR A 320 -60.72 24.69 -29.02
C THR A 320 -59.74 23.55 -28.73
N SER A 321 -59.57 22.58 -29.64
CA SER A 321 -58.61 21.47 -29.49
C SER A 321 -57.20 21.92 -29.06
N SER A 322 -56.82 23.15 -29.43
CA SER A 322 -55.60 23.82 -28.97
C SER A 322 -55.50 24.00 -27.45
N GLU A 323 -56.59 24.39 -26.77
CA GLU A 323 -56.59 24.56 -25.31
C GLU A 323 -56.50 23.22 -24.57
N GLN A 324 -57.05 22.15 -25.16
CA GLN A 324 -56.90 20.80 -24.62
C GLN A 324 -55.44 20.31 -24.74
N VAL A 325 -54.78 20.60 -25.86
CA VAL A 325 -53.36 20.29 -26.04
C VAL A 325 -52.50 21.06 -25.04
N GLU A 326 -52.79 22.34 -24.81
CA GLU A 326 -52.02 23.14 -23.85
C GLU A 326 -52.24 22.67 -22.40
N SER A 327 -53.47 22.29 -22.05
CA SER A 327 -53.76 21.68 -20.74
C SER A 327 -53.03 20.35 -20.54
N LEU A 328 -52.91 19.53 -21.59
CA LEU A 328 -52.15 18.28 -21.53
C LEU A 328 -50.65 18.53 -21.41
N ARG A 329 -50.12 19.55 -22.09
CA ARG A 329 -48.71 19.95 -21.98
C ARG A 329 -48.37 20.37 -20.56
N VAL A 330 -49.18 21.22 -19.94
CA VAL A 330 -48.99 21.62 -18.54
C VAL A 330 -49.00 20.40 -17.61
N SER A 331 -49.92 19.46 -17.84
CA SER A 331 -49.98 18.22 -17.04
C SER A 331 -48.75 17.33 -17.25
N ILE A 332 -48.22 17.24 -18.48
CA ILE A 332 -46.99 16.50 -18.76
C ILE A 332 -45.80 17.13 -18.02
N TRP A 333 -45.68 18.46 -18.03
CA TRP A 333 -44.62 19.17 -17.32
C TRP A 333 -44.68 18.95 -15.81
N GLU A 334 -45.87 19.03 -15.21
CA GLU A 334 -46.07 18.72 -13.79
C GLU A 334 -45.66 17.27 -13.47
N LYS A 335 -46.01 16.32 -14.33
CA LYS A 335 -45.63 14.90 -14.15
C LYS A 335 -44.13 14.67 -14.32
N ILE A 336 -43.46 15.42 -15.17
CA ILE A 336 -42.00 15.37 -15.31
C ILE A 336 -41.33 15.89 -14.04
N ASP A 337 -41.82 17.01 -13.49
CA ASP A 337 -41.31 17.58 -12.24
C ASP A 337 -41.54 16.62 -11.05
N ASP A 338 -42.71 15.98 -10.98
CA ASP A 338 -42.99 14.92 -9.99
C ASP A 338 -41.97 13.77 -10.10
N ILE A 339 -41.65 13.31 -11.32
CA ILE A 339 -40.69 12.22 -11.55
C ILE A 339 -39.28 12.66 -11.15
N GLU A 340 -38.89 13.89 -11.45
CA GLU A 340 -37.58 14.42 -11.10
C GLU A 340 -37.43 14.59 -9.58
N ASN A 341 -38.47 15.05 -8.91
CA ASN A 341 -38.55 15.13 -7.45
C ASN A 341 -38.43 13.74 -6.81
N ILE A 342 -39.14 12.72 -7.32
CA ILE A 342 -39.02 11.34 -6.82
C ILE A 342 -37.62 10.78 -7.04
N ARG A 343 -36.98 11.04 -8.19
CA ARG A 343 -35.60 10.61 -8.45
C ARG A 343 -34.62 11.26 -7.49
N LYS A 344 -34.79 12.55 -7.23
CA LYS A 344 -33.97 13.29 -6.28
C LYS A 344 -34.15 12.75 -4.86
N ASP A 345 -35.38 12.44 -4.47
CA ASP A 345 -35.70 11.84 -3.17
C ASP A 345 -35.09 10.44 -3.02
N LEU A 346 -35.24 9.58 -4.04
CA LEU A 346 -34.62 8.25 -4.09
C LEU A 346 -33.10 8.31 -3.96
N ASN A 347 -32.44 9.23 -4.67
CA ASN A 347 -30.98 9.37 -4.63
C ASN A 347 -30.48 9.97 -3.31
N SER A 348 -31.28 10.82 -2.65
CA SER A 348 -30.86 11.50 -1.41
C SER A 348 -31.14 10.67 -0.16
N ASN A 349 -32.25 9.92 -0.14
CA ASN A 349 -32.76 9.30 1.09
C ASN A 349 -32.64 7.78 1.10
N TYR A 350 -32.36 7.15 -0.04
CA TYR A 350 -32.36 5.69 -0.15
C TYR A 350 -31.07 5.18 -0.76
N VAL A 351 -30.63 4.02 -0.26
CA VAL A 351 -29.47 3.29 -0.78
C VAL A 351 -29.97 2.04 -1.51
N PRO A 352 -29.44 1.73 -2.70
CA PRO A 352 -29.81 0.51 -3.42
C PRO A 352 -29.58 -0.74 -2.59
N ILE A 353 -30.55 -1.66 -2.60
CA ILE A 353 -30.51 -2.92 -1.82
C ILE A 353 -29.25 -3.72 -2.15
N SER A 354 -28.79 -3.71 -3.40
CA SER A 354 -27.56 -4.39 -3.83
C SER A 354 -26.32 -3.91 -3.06
N VAL A 355 -26.24 -2.61 -2.78
CA VAL A 355 -25.14 -2.03 -1.98
C VAL A 355 -25.26 -2.48 -0.54
N CYS A 356 -26.46 -2.46 0.03
CA CYS A 356 -26.70 -2.95 1.39
C CYS A 356 -26.32 -4.43 1.54
N THR A 357 -26.72 -5.29 0.58
CA THR A 357 -26.38 -6.72 0.61
C THR A 357 -24.89 -6.98 0.46
N TYR A 358 -24.20 -6.20 -0.37
CA TYR A 358 -22.76 -6.30 -0.53
C TYR A 358 -22.03 -5.87 0.74
N LEU A 359 -22.40 -4.73 1.33
CA LEU A 359 -21.83 -4.28 2.59
C LEU A 359 -22.09 -5.25 3.74
N GLU A 360 -23.28 -5.86 3.80
CA GLU A 360 -23.59 -6.90 4.78
C GLU A 360 -22.70 -8.13 4.60
N GLN A 361 -22.40 -8.52 3.36
CA GLN A 361 -21.47 -9.61 3.07
C GLN A 361 -20.04 -9.26 3.49
N CYS A 362 -19.55 -8.08 3.12
CA CYS A 362 -18.22 -7.59 3.54
C CYS A 362 -18.11 -7.57 5.08
N LEU A 363 -19.14 -7.10 5.77
CA LEU A 363 -19.15 -7.10 7.24
C LEU A 363 -19.06 -8.52 7.80
N LYS A 364 -19.81 -9.49 7.25
CA LYS A 364 -19.74 -10.89 7.68
C LYS A 364 -18.35 -11.49 7.43
N ASP A 365 -17.75 -11.22 6.28
CA ASP A 365 -16.42 -11.73 5.95
C ASP A 365 -15.35 -11.14 6.89
N THR A 366 -15.42 -9.84 7.17
CA THR A 366 -14.53 -9.20 8.17
C THR A 366 -14.74 -9.75 9.58
N GLU A 367 -15.98 -10.06 9.97
CA GLU A 367 -16.26 -10.68 11.27
C GLU A 367 -15.65 -12.07 11.38
N VAL A 368 -15.74 -12.89 10.33
CA VAL A 368 -15.09 -14.21 10.28
C VAL A 368 -13.57 -14.09 10.37
N ASN A 369 -12.97 -13.12 9.68
CA ASN A 369 -11.53 -12.88 9.75
C ASN A 369 -11.08 -12.46 11.16
N ILE A 370 -11.83 -11.57 11.81
CA ILE A 370 -11.57 -11.17 13.20
C ILE A 370 -11.65 -12.39 14.14
N GLN A 371 -12.63 -13.27 13.96
CA GLN A 371 -12.75 -14.49 14.77
C GLN A 371 -11.57 -15.45 14.54
N LYS A 372 -11.10 -15.60 13.29
CA LYS A 372 -9.92 -16.41 12.95
C LYS A 372 -8.65 -15.85 13.63
N LEU A 373 -8.38 -14.56 13.47
CA LEU A 373 -7.25 -13.87 14.10
C LEU A 373 -7.30 -13.96 15.63
N SER A 374 -8.49 -13.86 16.22
CA SER A 374 -8.66 -14.05 17.67
C SER A 374 -8.30 -15.47 18.10
N GLY A 375 -8.69 -16.49 17.31
CA GLY A 375 -8.35 -17.88 17.58
C GLY A 375 -6.85 -18.15 17.48
N GLU A 376 -6.19 -17.60 16.46
CA GLU A 376 -4.73 -17.68 16.28
C GLU A 376 -3.99 -16.97 17.42
N ARG A 377 -4.44 -15.76 17.80
CA ARG A 377 -3.91 -15.03 18.96
C ARG A 377 -4.00 -15.88 20.24
N ASP A 378 -5.16 -16.48 20.51
CA ASP A 378 -5.36 -17.32 21.69
C ASP A 378 -4.43 -18.55 21.67
N TYR A 379 -4.23 -19.14 20.49
CA TYR A 379 -3.28 -20.23 20.31
C TYR A 379 -1.84 -19.80 20.61
N PHE A 380 -1.37 -18.68 20.05
CA PHE A 380 -0.02 -18.17 20.31
C PHE A 380 0.18 -17.79 21.78
N VAL A 381 -0.81 -17.19 22.42
CA VAL A 381 -0.74 -16.88 23.86
C VAL A 381 -0.56 -18.15 24.67
N ARG A 382 -1.33 -19.21 24.39
CA ARG A 382 -1.15 -20.52 25.06
C ARG A 382 0.24 -21.09 24.81
N ASN A 383 0.68 -21.12 23.56
CA ASN A 383 2.00 -21.65 23.20
C ASN A 383 3.15 -20.89 23.89
N VAL A 384 3.09 -19.56 23.94
CA VAL A 384 4.08 -18.74 24.68
C VAL A 384 4.06 -19.09 26.17
N THR A 385 2.89 -19.22 26.79
CA THR A 385 2.81 -19.60 28.22
C THR A 385 3.35 -21.00 28.50
N GLU A 386 3.13 -21.95 27.58
CA GLU A 386 3.69 -23.31 27.68
C GLU A 386 5.21 -23.29 27.58
N LEU A 387 5.76 -22.59 26.58
CA LEU A 387 7.21 -22.44 26.41
C LEU A 387 7.88 -21.69 27.58
N GLU A 388 7.22 -20.68 28.14
CA GLU A 388 7.68 -19.99 29.35
C GLU A 388 7.75 -20.93 30.56
N MET A 389 6.76 -21.80 30.71
CA MET A 389 6.72 -22.81 31.77
C MET A 389 7.81 -23.87 31.57
N GLU A 390 8.00 -24.37 30.35
CA GLU A 390 9.07 -25.32 30.01
C GLU A 390 10.46 -24.74 30.30
N LEU A 391 10.70 -23.49 29.90
CA LEU A 391 11.95 -22.79 30.18
C LEU A 391 12.17 -22.64 31.70
N GLN A 392 11.13 -22.24 32.43
CA GLN A 392 11.22 -22.08 33.88
C GLN A 392 11.51 -23.41 34.59
N ASN A 393 10.91 -24.51 34.10
CA ASN A 393 11.18 -25.86 34.58
C ASN A 393 12.60 -26.32 34.24
N ALA A 394 13.11 -26.03 33.04
CA ALA A 394 14.48 -26.36 32.68
C ALA A 394 15.50 -25.62 33.56
N ILE A 395 15.23 -24.35 33.89
CA ILE A 395 16.06 -23.54 34.79
C ILE A 395 16.07 -24.10 36.20
N SER A 396 14.91 -24.56 36.72
CA SER A 396 14.82 -25.14 38.07
C SER A 396 15.50 -26.50 38.15
N MET A 397 15.39 -27.34 37.12
CA MET A 397 16.03 -28.66 37.05
C MET A 397 17.55 -28.58 36.88
N ALA A 398 18.08 -27.50 36.31
CA ALA A 398 19.50 -27.33 36.06
C ALA A 398 20.32 -26.85 37.28
N ASP A 399 19.72 -26.78 38.49
CA ASP A 399 20.34 -26.27 39.73
C ASP A 399 21.10 -24.94 39.53
N THR A 400 20.60 -24.10 38.63
CA THR A 400 21.27 -22.84 38.31
C THR A 400 21.15 -21.88 39.48
N THR A 401 22.26 -21.22 39.83
CA THR A 401 22.22 -20.22 40.90
C THR A 401 21.26 -19.09 40.50
N GLU A 402 20.53 -18.52 41.45
CA GLU A 402 19.55 -17.44 41.18
C GLU A 402 20.18 -16.26 40.40
N LYS A 403 21.49 -16.06 40.55
CA LYS A 403 22.28 -15.06 39.80
C LYS A 403 22.38 -15.39 38.31
N ASP A 404 22.53 -16.67 37.95
CA ASP A 404 22.64 -17.13 36.57
C ASP A 404 21.27 -17.11 35.87
N ALA A 405 20.21 -17.55 36.55
CA ALA A 405 18.83 -17.41 36.05
C ALA A 405 18.47 -15.94 35.77
N LYS A 406 18.78 -15.02 36.69
CA LYS A 406 18.60 -13.57 36.49
C LYS A 406 19.49 -13.01 35.37
N ARG A 407 20.65 -13.60 35.10
CA ARG A 407 21.52 -13.20 33.98
C ARG A 407 20.92 -13.62 32.64
N VAL A 408 20.37 -14.83 32.54
CA VAL A 408 19.68 -15.32 31.34
C VAL A 408 18.43 -14.48 31.04
N TRP A 409 17.58 -14.23 32.04
CA TRP A 409 16.39 -13.38 31.86
C TRP A 409 16.72 -11.96 31.42
N ARG A 410 17.83 -11.37 31.90
CA ARG A 410 18.29 -10.06 31.42
C ARG A 410 18.72 -10.09 29.95
N LYS A 411 19.39 -11.17 29.51
CA LYS A 411 19.77 -11.33 28.10
C LYS A 411 18.54 -11.49 27.20
N ILE A 412 17.57 -12.31 27.61
CA ILE A 412 16.31 -12.50 26.87
C ILE A 412 15.55 -11.18 26.72
N ARG A 413 15.44 -10.39 27.81
CA ARG A 413 14.79 -9.06 27.73
C ARG A 413 15.56 -8.07 26.86
N ALA A 414 16.89 -8.11 26.90
CA ALA A 414 17.71 -7.26 26.04
C ALA A 414 17.52 -7.62 24.56
N VAL A 415 17.43 -8.91 24.23
CA VAL A 415 17.13 -9.38 22.87
C VAL A 415 15.72 -8.96 22.46
N LYS A 416 14.71 -9.12 23.32
CA LYS A 416 13.33 -8.65 23.06
C LYS A 416 13.30 -7.14 22.76
N ALA A 417 14.02 -6.35 23.55
CA ALA A 417 14.13 -4.91 23.32
C ALA A 417 14.85 -4.57 22.00
N LEU A 418 15.87 -5.34 21.63
CA LEU A 418 16.59 -5.17 20.37
C LEU A 418 15.72 -5.52 19.17
N MET A 419 14.93 -6.61 19.26
CA MET A 419 14.00 -7.01 18.20
C MET A 419 12.85 -6.00 18.03
N SER A 420 12.34 -5.41 19.13
CA SER A 420 11.37 -4.31 19.05
C SER A 420 11.97 -2.99 18.52
N ALA A 421 13.26 -2.73 18.73
CA ALA A 421 13.93 -1.52 18.25
C ALA A 421 14.45 -1.63 16.80
N SER A 422 14.71 -2.86 16.32
CA SER A 422 15.29 -3.09 15.00
C SER A 422 14.25 -3.25 13.88
N GLY A 423 12.95 -3.24 14.20
CA GLY A 423 11.89 -3.41 13.18
C GLY A 423 12.11 -4.65 12.29
N THR A 424 12.76 -5.69 12.82
CA THR A 424 13.07 -6.89 12.05
C THR A 424 11.79 -7.70 11.91
N MET A 425 11.05 -7.45 10.82
CA MET A 425 10.09 -8.43 10.31
C MET A 425 10.87 -9.73 10.11
N ILE A 426 10.51 -10.75 10.88
CA ILE A 426 10.82 -12.12 10.51
C ILE A 426 10.02 -12.34 9.23
N VAL A 427 10.74 -12.51 8.12
CA VAL A 427 10.17 -13.03 6.87
C VAL A 427 9.82 -14.49 7.15
N GLU A 428 8.65 -14.71 7.75
CA GLU A 428 7.91 -15.93 7.47
C GLU A 428 7.30 -15.76 6.08
N ASP A 429 7.23 -16.85 5.33
CA ASP A 429 6.74 -16.98 3.97
C ASP A 429 5.31 -16.40 3.86
N MET A 430 5.22 -15.09 3.60
CA MET A 430 3.97 -14.33 3.58
C MET A 430 3.34 -14.54 2.22
N THR A 431 2.19 -15.20 2.23
CA THR A 431 1.37 -15.43 1.03
C THR A 431 0.84 -14.11 0.47
N GLU A 432 0.60 -14.05 -0.84
CA GLU A 432 0.19 -12.85 -1.62
C GLU A 432 -0.98 -12.03 -1.02
N GLU A 433 -1.77 -12.56 -0.09
CA GLU A 433 -2.84 -11.84 0.60
C GLU A 433 -2.34 -10.86 1.71
N GLU A 434 -1.14 -11.04 2.27
CA GLU A 434 -0.61 -10.21 3.37
C GLU A 434 0.17 -8.96 2.88
N GLU A 435 0.61 -8.95 1.62
CA GLU A 435 1.21 -7.76 0.99
C GLU A 435 0.17 -6.65 0.77
N ASP A 436 -1.09 -7.01 0.53
CA ASP A 436 -2.17 -6.05 0.35
C ASP A 436 -2.56 -5.36 1.66
N GLU A 437 -2.47 -6.02 2.82
CA GLU A 437 -2.73 -5.41 4.13
C GLU A 437 -1.64 -4.43 4.57
N CYS A 438 -0.38 -4.70 4.24
CA CYS A 438 0.74 -3.80 4.59
C CYS A 438 0.68 -2.47 3.85
N LYS A 439 0.03 -2.42 2.68
CA LYS A 439 -0.13 -1.19 1.88
C LYS A 439 -1.11 -0.20 2.51
N TRP A 440 -2.08 -0.66 3.30
CA TRP A 440 -3.08 0.21 3.95
C TRP A 440 -2.60 0.82 5.27
N ASN A 441 -1.67 0.18 5.98
CA ASN A 441 -1.17 0.67 7.26
C ASN A 441 -0.30 1.94 7.17
N TRP A 442 0.20 2.28 5.97
CA TRP A 442 0.91 3.53 5.73
C TRP A 442 0.00 4.76 5.61
N TYR A 443 -1.30 4.59 5.39
CA TYR A 443 -2.22 5.71 5.17
C TYR A 443 -2.92 6.22 6.44
N ILE A 444 -2.74 5.54 7.58
CA ILE A 444 -3.47 5.82 8.83
C ILE A 444 -2.52 6.11 10.03
N SER A 445 -1.20 6.15 9.81
CA SER A 445 -0.23 6.70 10.79
C SER A 445 0.15 8.13 10.40
#